data_AF-A0A815H0J0-F1
#
_entry.id   AF-A0A815H0J0-F1
#
_cell.length_a   1.000
_cell.length_b   1.000
_cell.length_c   1.000
_cell.angle_alpha   90.00
_cell.angle_beta   90.00
_cell.angle_gamma   90.00
#
_symmetry.space_group_name_H-M   'P 1'
#
loop_
_entity.id
_entity.type
_entity.pdbx_description
1 polymer ?
#
loop_
_entity_poly.entity_id
_entity_poly.type
_entity_poly.pdbx_seq_one_letter_code
_entity_poly.pdbx_strand_id
1 'polypeptide(L)'
;MHLSRTVFKLSKHFEYYSKFQPTVVTLKSLIDFAVKDDIIASYKFLRVELLVRWSHMRKEMNYIPGRLLEMPSFKHINSLYDQSFSEILAFKNVEPTATTLRNFTETLVGIRRRHADIVPTFARVNNAYMEMEQTGPVDLIEKNRLQYFYDRIFINRIGIRTLIYQHTLLFGNESPPTSQQVGIIDPYCDVARVVQE
;
A
#
# COMPACT_ATOMS: atom_id res chain seq x y z
N MET A 1 26.89 3.11 -12.71
CA MET A 1 27.23 2.35 -11.47
C MET A 1 26.40 2.72 -10.23
N HIS A 2 25.84 3.93 -10.07
CA HIS A 2 25.08 4.29 -8.85
C HIS A 2 23.67 3.65 -8.73
N LEU A 3 22.92 3.53 -9.84
CA LEU A 3 21.57 2.93 -9.85
C LEU A 3 21.56 1.46 -9.36
N SER A 4 22.54 0.66 -9.79
CA SER A 4 22.67 -0.75 -9.39
C SER A 4 22.89 -0.94 -7.88
N ARG A 5 23.64 -0.03 -7.24
CA ARG A 5 23.96 -0.12 -5.81
C ARG A 5 22.76 0.27 -4.92
N THR A 6 21.93 1.21 -5.37
CA THR A 6 20.70 1.61 -4.67
C THR A 6 19.63 0.53 -4.77
N VAL A 7 19.42 -0.05 -5.96
CA VAL A 7 18.49 -1.18 -6.17
C VAL A 7 18.91 -2.40 -5.34
N PHE A 8 20.21 -2.73 -5.29
CA PHE A 8 20.73 -3.83 -4.49
C PHE A 8 20.53 -3.61 -2.97
N LYS A 9 20.68 -2.37 -2.49
CA LYS A 9 20.41 -2.03 -1.08
C LYS A 9 18.93 -2.18 -0.72
N LEU A 10 18.02 -1.81 -1.61
CA LEU A 10 16.58 -1.90 -1.37
C LEU A 10 16.11 -3.37 -1.30
N SER A 11 16.64 -4.22 -2.19
CA SER A 11 16.34 -5.66 -2.23
C SER A 11 16.56 -6.35 -0.87
N LYS A 12 17.70 -6.08 -0.20
CA LYS A 12 17.99 -6.63 1.13
C LYS A 12 16.99 -6.19 2.20
N HIS A 13 16.46 -4.97 2.09
CA HIS A 13 15.45 -4.49 3.03
C HIS A 13 14.10 -5.16 2.78
N PHE A 14 13.68 -5.33 1.52
CA PHE A 14 12.51 -6.13 1.19
C PHE A 14 12.63 -7.55 1.73
N GLU A 15 13.78 -8.20 1.52
CA GLU A 15 14.01 -9.55 2.05
C GLU A 15 13.92 -9.58 3.57
N TYR A 16 14.55 -8.62 4.26
CA TYR A 16 14.48 -8.50 5.71
C TYR A 16 13.05 -8.34 6.24
N TYR A 17 12.31 -7.36 5.72
CA TYR A 17 10.96 -7.07 6.22
C TYR A 17 9.92 -8.13 5.82
N SER A 18 10.19 -8.88 4.76
CA SER A 18 9.34 -9.99 4.33
C SER A 18 9.36 -11.22 5.27
N LYS A 19 10.21 -11.20 6.29
CA LYS A 19 10.28 -12.23 7.34
C LYS A 19 9.27 -12.00 8.46
N PHE A 20 8.76 -10.77 8.61
CA PHE A 20 7.73 -10.45 9.59
C PHE A 20 6.35 -10.70 9.00
N GLN A 21 5.38 -11.00 9.86
CA GLN A 21 3.98 -11.13 9.46
C GLN A 21 3.26 -9.79 9.54
N PRO A 22 2.41 -9.43 8.56
CA PRO A 22 1.56 -8.25 8.65
C PRO A 22 0.65 -8.33 9.88
N THR A 23 0.49 -7.22 10.59
CA THR A 23 -0.39 -7.15 11.76
C THR A 23 -1.84 -7.14 11.31
N VAL A 24 -2.67 -8.02 11.90
CA VAL A 24 -4.12 -7.98 11.70
C VAL A 24 -4.70 -6.80 12.46
N VAL A 25 -5.39 -5.91 11.74
CA VAL A 25 -5.99 -4.69 12.30
C VAL A 25 -7.51 -4.79 12.12
N THR A 26 -8.23 -4.78 13.24
CA THR A 26 -9.71 -4.86 13.25
C THR A 26 -10.33 -3.47 13.21
N LEU A 27 -11.59 -3.35 12.78
CA LEU A 27 -12.33 -2.07 12.85
C LEU A 27 -12.36 -1.51 14.27
N LYS A 28 -12.61 -2.36 15.27
CA LYS A 28 -12.55 -1.96 16.69
C LYS A 28 -11.19 -1.39 17.06
N SER A 29 -10.09 -2.01 16.64
CA SER A 29 -8.75 -1.49 16.93
C SER A 29 -8.48 -0.12 16.30
N LEU A 30 -9.01 0.15 15.10
CA LEU A 30 -8.88 1.45 14.43
C LEU A 30 -9.68 2.55 15.15
N ILE A 31 -10.89 2.23 15.60
CA ILE A 31 -11.73 3.15 16.38
C ILE A 31 -11.08 3.42 17.75
N ASP A 32 -10.74 2.36 18.49
CA ASP A 32 -10.13 2.48 19.82
C ASP A 32 -8.80 3.25 19.76
N PHE A 33 -8.02 3.07 18.69
CA PHE A 33 -6.79 3.81 18.45
C PHE A 33 -7.06 5.30 18.20
N ALA A 34 -8.04 5.62 17.37
CA ALA A 34 -8.37 7.01 17.06
C ALA A 34 -8.86 7.81 18.27
N VAL A 35 -9.61 7.17 19.17
CA VAL A 35 -10.04 7.79 20.44
C VAL A 35 -8.86 8.14 21.35
N LYS A 36 -7.74 7.40 21.26
CA LYS A 36 -6.54 7.67 22.06
C LYS A 36 -5.73 8.87 21.56
N ASP A 37 -5.93 9.29 20.31
CA ASP A 37 -5.22 10.42 19.68
C ASP A 37 -3.68 10.35 19.81
N ASP A 38 -3.10 9.14 19.75
CA ASP A 38 -1.67 8.91 19.96
C ASP A 38 -0.89 8.83 18.65
N ILE A 39 -0.50 9.99 18.12
CA ILE A 39 0.30 10.12 16.89
C ILE A 39 1.64 9.37 16.99
N ILE A 40 2.26 9.30 18.17
CA ILE A 40 3.56 8.64 18.36
C ILE A 40 3.40 7.13 18.22
N ALA A 41 2.36 6.55 18.81
CA ALA A 41 2.02 5.14 18.62
C ALA A 41 1.70 4.85 17.16
N SER A 42 0.93 5.72 16.48
CA SER A 42 0.65 5.60 15.05
C SER A 42 1.94 5.54 14.22
N TYR A 43 2.84 6.49 14.46
CA TYR A 43 4.12 6.60 13.76
C TYR A 43 4.98 5.35 13.98
N LYS A 44 5.13 4.91 15.23
CA LYS A 44 5.94 3.73 15.58
C LYS A 44 5.40 2.47 14.92
N PHE A 45 4.08 2.32 14.83
CA PHE A 45 3.43 1.21 14.15
C PHE A 45 3.64 1.28 12.64
N LEU A 46 3.22 2.38 12.00
CA LEU A 46 3.17 2.50 10.54
C LEU A 46 4.55 2.48 9.88
N ARG A 47 5.58 3.07 10.51
CA ARG A 47 6.94 3.07 9.94
C ARG A 47 7.53 1.66 9.78
N VAL A 48 6.98 0.67 10.48
CA VAL A 48 7.36 -0.75 10.36
C VAL A 48 6.33 -1.51 9.55
N GLU A 49 5.04 -1.39 9.89
CA GLU A 49 3.95 -2.17 9.27
C GLU A 49 3.88 -1.94 7.75
N LEU A 50 4.08 -0.71 7.27
CA LEU A 50 4.08 -0.41 5.83
C LEU A 50 5.24 -1.10 5.10
N LEU A 51 6.44 -1.14 5.71
CA LEU A 51 7.60 -1.84 5.14
C LEU A 51 7.34 -3.35 5.06
N VAL A 52 6.72 -3.93 6.09
CA VAL A 52 6.33 -5.34 6.09
C VAL A 52 5.35 -5.63 4.96
N ARG A 53 4.24 -4.89 4.87
CA ARG A 53 3.20 -5.12 3.85
C ARG A 53 3.71 -4.96 2.43
N TRP A 54 4.53 -3.94 2.15
CA TRP A 54 5.15 -3.78 0.83
C TRP A 54 6.18 -4.87 0.52
N SER A 55 6.85 -5.42 1.52
CA SER A 55 7.78 -6.54 1.31
C SER A 55 7.10 -7.84 0.94
N HIS A 56 5.94 -8.12 1.54
CA HIS A 56 5.08 -9.22 1.11
C HIS A 56 4.56 -9.00 -0.30
N MET A 57 4.07 -7.79 -0.58
CA MET A 57 3.66 -7.40 -1.93
C MET A 57 4.78 -7.60 -2.97
N ARG A 58 6.03 -7.22 -2.66
CA ARG A 58 7.17 -7.43 -3.55
C ARG A 58 7.43 -8.91 -3.82
N LYS A 59 7.17 -9.80 -2.87
CA LYS A 59 7.22 -11.25 -3.10
C LYS A 59 6.09 -11.73 -4.02
N GLU A 60 4.89 -11.16 -3.90
CA GLU A 60 3.77 -11.53 -4.77
C GLU A 60 4.05 -11.22 -6.24
N MET A 61 4.86 -10.19 -6.54
CA MET A 61 5.24 -9.86 -7.91
C MET A 61 5.97 -11.00 -8.64
N ASN A 62 6.52 -11.99 -7.92
CA ASN A 62 7.12 -13.18 -8.52
C ASN A 62 6.10 -14.12 -9.19
N TYR A 63 4.81 -13.99 -8.89
CA TYR A 63 3.74 -14.76 -9.55
C TYR A 63 3.32 -14.16 -10.88
N ILE A 64 3.84 -12.98 -11.23
CA ILE A 64 3.52 -12.33 -12.49
C ILE A 64 4.36 -12.94 -13.62
N PRO A 65 3.74 -13.23 -14.77
CA PRO A 65 4.45 -13.71 -15.95
C PRO A 65 5.56 -12.75 -16.38
N GLY A 66 6.74 -13.28 -16.74
CA GLY A 66 7.90 -12.47 -17.12
C GLY A 66 7.59 -11.44 -18.23
N ARG A 67 6.73 -11.80 -19.19
CA ARG A 67 6.29 -10.89 -20.25
C ARG A 67 5.53 -9.66 -19.74
N LEU A 68 4.74 -9.80 -18.67
CA LEU A 68 4.02 -8.68 -18.03
C LEU A 68 4.97 -7.84 -17.17
N LEU A 69 5.98 -8.45 -16.54
CA LEU A 69 7.01 -7.72 -15.77
C LEU A 69 7.80 -6.74 -16.64
N GLU A 70 7.98 -7.07 -17.92
CA GLU A 70 8.71 -6.21 -18.86
C GLU A 70 7.92 -5.00 -19.35
N MET A 71 6.59 -5.00 -19.18
CA MET A 71 5.73 -3.92 -19.63
C MET A 71 6.07 -2.59 -18.93
N PRO A 72 6.11 -1.45 -19.67
CA PRO A 72 6.36 -0.14 -19.08
C PRO A 72 5.40 0.21 -17.94
N SER A 73 4.12 -0.13 -18.08
CA SER A 73 3.10 0.08 -17.04
C SER A 73 3.43 -0.68 -15.74
N PHE A 74 3.94 -1.90 -15.85
CA PHE A 74 4.30 -2.70 -14.68
C PHE A 74 5.59 -2.21 -14.03
N LYS A 75 6.61 -1.88 -14.84
CA LYS A 75 7.85 -1.24 -14.36
C LYS A 75 7.56 0.08 -13.64
N HIS A 76 6.60 0.86 -14.12
CA HIS A 76 6.14 2.06 -13.45
C HIS A 76 5.56 1.73 -12.06
N ILE A 77 4.64 0.76 -11.95
CA ILE A 77 4.11 0.31 -10.65
C ILE A 77 5.24 -0.06 -9.68
N ASN A 78 6.23 -0.84 -10.14
CA ASN A 78 7.40 -1.21 -9.31
C ASN A 78 8.15 0.02 -8.80
N SER A 79 8.40 1.00 -9.67
CA SER A 79 9.09 2.24 -9.27
C SER A 79 8.34 3.02 -8.18
N LEU A 80 7.00 3.07 -8.24
CA LEU A 80 6.18 3.74 -7.23
C LEU A 80 6.27 3.04 -5.86
N TYR A 81 6.27 1.71 -5.84
CA TYR A 81 6.45 0.93 -4.62
C TYR A 81 7.87 1.07 -4.05
N ASP A 82 8.89 0.99 -4.90
CA ASP A 82 10.30 1.13 -4.49
C ASP A 82 10.56 2.52 -3.91
N GLN A 83 10.03 3.57 -4.52
CA GLN A 83 10.10 4.94 -4.00
C GLN A 83 9.42 5.05 -2.63
N SER A 84 8.19 4.54 -2.51
CA SER A 84 7.41 4.66 -1.26
C SER A 84 8.04 3.88 -0.12
N PHE A 85 8.57 2.69 -0.42
CA PHE A 85 9.32 1.89 0.54
C PHE A 85 10.58 2.61 1.00
N SER A 86 11.34 3.20 0.07
CA SER A 86 12.55 3.96 0.41
C SER A 86 12.25 5.18 1.28
N GLU A 87 11.16 5.90 0.99
CA GLU A 87 10.72 7.06 1.77
C GLU A 87 10.33 6.68 3.21
N ILE A 88 9.58 5.59 3.41
CA ILE A 88 9.26 5.10 4.75
C ILE A 88 10.49 4.54 5.47
N LEU A 89 11.39 3.87 4.75
CA LEU A 89 12.61 3.32 5.32
C LEU A 89 13.51 4.42 5.91
N ALA A 90 13.45 5.65 5.39
CA ALA A 90 14.18 6.79 5.94
C ALA A 90 13.77 7.15 7.38
N PHE A 91 12.58 6.73 7.82
CA PHE A 91 12.10 6.91 9.21
C PHE A 91 12.51 5.76 10.15
N LYS A 92 13.26 4.77 9.67
CA LYS A 92 13.77 3.67 10.50
C LYS A 92 14.70 4.23 11.58
N ASN A 93 14.42 3.87 12.83
CA ASN A 93 15.19 4.30 14.01
C ASN A 93 15.28 5.83 14.19
N VAL A 94 14.35 6.60 13.62
CA VAL A 94 14.26 8.05 13.84
C VAL A 94 13.36 8.33 15.04
N GLU A 95 13.75 9.23 15.93
CA GLU A 95 12.95 9.57 17.11
C GLU A 95 11.69 10.39 16.73
N PRO A 96 10.55 10.17 17.41
CA PRO A 96 9.27 10.81 17.10
C PRO A 96 9.20 12.25 17.62
N THR A 97 10.04 13.13 17.10
CA THR A 97 9.95 14.57 17.34
C THR A 97 8.76 15.18 16.59
N ALA A 98 8.28 16.36 17.00
CA ALA A 98 7.19 17.06 16.30
C ALA A 98 7.49 17.23 14.79
N THR A 99 8.72 17.59 14.43
CA THR A 99 9.16 17.68 13.03
C THR A 99 9.14 16.33 12.33
N THR A 100 9.64 15.27 12.99
CA THR A 100 9.60 13.90 12.42
C THR A 100 8.17 13.47 12.12
N LEU A 101 7.24 13.69 13.06
CA LEU A 101 5.84 13.29 12.93
C LEU A 101 5.12 14.05 11.81
N ARG A 102 5.36 15.36 11.69
CA ARG A 102 4.84 16.17 10.58
C ARG A 102 5.38 15.67 9.23
N ASN A 103 6.70 15.49 9.11
CA ASN A 103 7.33 15.02 7.88
C ASN A 103 6.85 13.61 7.50
N PHE A 104 6.61 12.74 8.49
CA PHE A 104 6.04 11.42 8.27
C PHE A 104 4.61 11.51 7.71
N THR A 105 3.77 12.35 8.30
CA THR A 105 2.39 12.58 7.85
C THR A 105 2.36 13.11 6.42
N GLU A 106 3.21 14.09 6.09
CA GLU A 106 3.34 14.64 4.73
C GLU A 106 3.84 13.57 3.73
N THR A 107 4.79 12.72 4.14
CA THR A 107 5.26 11.61 3.33
C THR A 107 4.13 10.63 3.02
N LEU A 108 3.29 10.30 4.01
CA LEU A 108 2.12 9.44 3.82
C LEU A 108 1.08 10.04 2.86
N VAL A 109 0.83 11.36 2.94
CA VAL A 109 -0.03 12.06 1.97
C VAL A 109 0.56 11.97 0.56
N GLY A 110 1.88 12.14 0.40
CA GLY A 110 2.58 11.98 -0.87
C GLY A 110 2.43 10.57 -1.45
N ILE A 111 2.66 9.54 -0.63
CA ILE A 111 2.51 8.12 -1.02
C ILE A 111 1.07 7.84 -1.47
N ARG A 112 0.08 8.35 -0.73
CA ARG A 112 -1.35 8.19 -1.05
C ARG A 112 -1.70 8.74 -2.44
N ARG A 113 -1.21 9.94 -2.76
CA ARG A 113 -1.39 10.59 -4.08
C ARG A 113 -0.67 9.82 -5.19
N ARG A 114 0.60 9.46 -4.96
CA ARG A 114 1.43 8.68 -5.89
C ARG A 114 0.79 7.35 -6.28
N HIS A 115 0.07 6.72 -5.35
CA HIS A 115 -0.54 5.40 -5.57
C HIS A 115 -1.95 5.46 -6.14
N ALA A 116 -2.50 6.65 -6.44
CA ALA A 116 -3.88 6.82 -6.89
C ALA A 116 -4.20 5.96 -8.13
N ASP A 117 -3.32 5.98 -9.14
CA ASP A 117 -3.55 5.35 -10.44
C ASP A 117 -3.05 3.91 -10.56
N ILE A 118 -2.68 3.27 -9.44
CA ILE A 118 -2.19 1.88 -9.46
C ILE A 118 -3.24 0.91 -10.00
N VAL A 119 -4.51 1.03 -9.59
CA VAL A 119 -5.58 0.13 -10.05
C VAL A 119 -5.85 0.29 -11.56
N PRO A 120 -6.05 1.51 -12.10
CA PRO A 120 -6.11 1.71 -13.54
C PRO A 120 -4.88 1.20 -14.29
N THR A 121 -3.69 1.35 -13.72
CA THR A 121 -2.44 0.87 -14.35
C THR A 121 -2.38 -0.67 -14.38
N PHE A 122 -2.82 -1.34 -13.30
CA PHE A 122 -2.97 -2.79 -13.30
C PHE A 122 -4.02 -3.28 -14.31
N ALA A 123 -5.12 -2.55 -14.47
CA ALA A 123 -6.13 -2.86 -15.48
C ALA A 123 -5.54 -2.79 -16.90
N ARG A 124 -4.69 -1.80 -17.21
CA ARG A 124 -3.97 -1.74 -18.49
C ARG A 124 -3.05 -2.95 -18.70
N VAL A 125 -2.35 -3.39 -17.66
CA VAL A 125 -1.51 -4.60 -17.73
C VAL A 125 -2.38 -5.85 -17.98
N ASN A 126 -3.52 -5.96 -17.30
CA ASN A 126 -4.45 -7.07 -17.50
C ASN A 126 -5.05 -7.07 -18.92
N ASN A 127 -5.43 -5.91 -19.45
CA ASN A 127 -5.98 -5.83 -20.81
C ASN A 127 -4.96 -6.29 -21.86
N ALA A 128 -3.71 -5.86 -21.73
CA ALA A 128 -2.64 -6.34 -22.61
C ALA A 128 -2.42 -7.86 -22.49
N TYR A 129 -2.53 -8.42 -21.29
CA TYR A 129 -2.51 -9.88 -21.09
C TYR A 129 -3.67 -10.56 -21.84
N MET A 130 -4.89 -10.05 -21.71
CA MET A 130 -6.08 -10.60 -22.38
C MET A 130 -5.97 -10.53 -23.91
N GLU A 131 -5.41 -9.46 -24.48
CA GLU A 131 -5.15 -9.33 -25.92
C GLU A 131 -4.13 -10.37 -26.41
N MET A 132 -3.09 -10.65 -25.61
CA MET A 132 -2.11 -11.70 -25.92
C MET A 132 -2.77 -13.09 -25.89
N GLU A 133 -3.64 -13.37 -24.92
CA GLU A 133 -4.36 -14.66 -24.83
C GLU A 133 -5.27 -14.91 -26.05
N GLN A 134 -5.82 -13.88 -26.69
CA GLN A 134 -6.69 -14.06 -27.87
C GLN A 134 -5.93 -14.58 -29.09
N THR A 135 -4.61 -14.43 -29.12
CA THR A 135 -3.76 -14.79 -30.27
C THR A 135 -3.03 -16.13 -30.10
N GLY A 136 -3.18 -16.80 -28.95
CA GLY A 136 -2.48 -18.05 -28.64
C GLY A 136 -3.28 -19.00 -27.73
N PRO A 137 -2.74 -20.18 -27.40
CA PRO A 137 -3.38 -21.08 -26.45
C PRO A 137 -3.38 -20.49 -25.03
N VAL A 138 -4.51 -20.61 -24.35
CA VAL A 138 -4.67 -20.15 -22.95
C VAL A 138 -3.84 -21.04 -22.02
N ASP A 139 -2.84 -20.44 -21.36
CA ASP A 139 -2.11 -21.11 -20.28
C ASP A 139 -2.86 -20.96 -18.96
N LEU A 140 -3.61 -22.01 -18.59
CA LEU A 140 -4.38 -22.04 -17.35
C LEU A 140 -3.51 -21.90 -16.09
N ILE A 141 -2.25 -22.33 -16.11
CA ILE A 141 -1.34 -22.20 -14.97
C ILE A 141 -0.97 -20.73 -14.80
N GLU A 142 -0.63 -20.06 -15.90
CA GLU A 142 -0.31 -18.64 -15.92
C GLU A 142 -1.48 -17.79 -15.43
N LYS A 143 -2.68 -18.05 -15.97
CA LYS A 143 -3.92 -17.38 -15.57
C LYS A 143 -4.21 -17.54 -14.08
N ASN A 144 -4.07 -18.75 -13.53
CA ASN A 144 -4.29 -19.00 -12.11
C ASN A 144 -3.27 -18.26 -11.21
N ARG A 145 -2.00 -18.18 -11.63
CA ARG A 145 -0.97 -17.40 -10.92
C ARG A 145 -1.27 -15.91 -10.96
N LEU A 146 -1.74 -15.41 -12.10
CA LEU A 146 -2.10 -14.01 -12.26
C LEU A 146 -3.33 -13.64 -11.41
N GLN A 147 -4.36 -14.49 -11.39
CA GLN A 147 -5.52 -14.31 -10.52
C GLN A 147 -5.11 -14.27 -9.04
N TYR A 148 -4.30 -15.25 -8.61
CA TYR A 148 -3.75 -15.30 -7.26
C TYR A 148 -2.99 -14.02 -6.89
N PHE A 149 -2.16 -13.53 -7.82
CA PHE A 149 -1.46 -12.27 -7.66
C PHE A 149 -2.44 -11.10 -7.46
N TYR A 150 -3.47 -10.98 -8.30
CA TYR A 150 -4.46 -9.89 -8.22
C TYR A 150 -5.26 -9.93 -6.91
N ASP A 151 -5.66 -11.10 -6.45
CA ASP A 151 -6.38 -11.24 -5.19
C ASP A 151 -5.51 -10.75 -4.01
N ARG A 152 -4.22 -11.11 -4.01
CA ARG A 152 -3.30 -10.73 -2.92
C ARG A 152 -2.89 -9.26 -3.00
N ILE A 153 -2.60 -8.74 -4.19
CA ILE A 153 -2.13 -7.36 -4.36
C ILE A 153 -3.21 -6.36 -3.97
N PHE A 154 -4.47 -6.61 -4.35
CA PHE A 154 -5.55 -5.66 -4.09
C PHE A 154 -5.98 -5.67 -2.63
N ILE A 155 -6.07 -6.83 -1.98
CA ILE A 155 -6.33 -6.89 -0.53
C ILE A 155 -5.21 -6.21 0.26
N ASN A 156 -3.94 -6.48 -0.08
CA ASN A 156 -2.81 -5.81 0.57
C ASN A 156 -2.86 -4.28 0.36
N ARG A 157 -3.15 -3.83 -0.87
CA ARG A 157 -3.27 -2.39 -1.19
C ARG A 157 -4.43 -1.73 -0.45
N ILE A 158 -5.58 -2.39 -0.35
CA ILE A 158 -6.72 -1.90 0.46
C ILE A 158 -6.24 -1.72 1.90
N GLY A 159 -5.61 -2.74 2.49
CA GLY A 159 -5.08 -2.66 3.85
C GLY A 159 -4.06 -1.53 4.06
N ILE A 160 -3.12 -1.33 3.14
CA ILE A 160 -2.16 -0.22 3.20
C ILE A 160 -2.88 1.13 3.11
N ARG A 161 -3.83 1.28 2.18
CA ARG A 161 -4.61 2.51 2.04
C ARG A 161 -5.42 2.79 3.30
N THR A 162 -6.10 1.80 3.87
CA THR A 162 -6.83 1.92 5.14
C THR A 162 -5.96 2.52 6.24
N LEU A 163 -4.75 1.98 6.41
CA LEU A 163 -3.80 2.47 7.42
C LEU A 163 -3.32 3.91 7.16
N ILE A 164 -2.93 4.21 5.92
CA ILE A 164 -2.45 5.54 5.52
C ILE A 164 -3.56 6.58 5.65
N TYR A 165 -4.76 6.27 5.18
CA TYR A 165 -5.90 7.18 5.28
C TYR A 165 -6.32 7.41 6.73
N GLN A 166 -6.34 6.37 7.58
CA GLN A 166 -6.65 6.55 9.00
C GLN A 166 -5.69 7.54 9.65
N HIS A 167 -4.37 7.38 9.42
CA HIS A 167 -3.38 8.31 9.99
C HIS A 167 -3.52 9.73 9.44
N THR A 168 -3.65 9.87 8.13
CA THR A 168 -3.69 11.20 7.49
C THR A 168 -4.96 11.99 7.80
N LEU A 169 -6.09 11.32 8.07
CA LEU A 169 -7.32 11.99 8.51
C LEU A 169 -7.33 12.33 10.01
N LEU A 170 -6.66 11.53 10.85
CA LEU A 170 -6.59 11.81 12.29
C LEU A 170 -5.55 12.89 12.62
N PHE A 171 -4.39 12.83 11.97
CA PHE A 171 -3.21 13.63 12.34
C PHE A 171 -2.71 14.57 11.25
N GLY A 172 -3.32 14.52 10.05
CA GLY A 172 -3.01 15.44 8.96
C GLY A 172 -3.86 16.71 9.01
N ASN A 173 -3.65 17.57 8.02
CA ASN A 173 -4.42 18.80 7.86
C ASN A 173 -5.76 18.59 7.12
N GLU A 174 -6.18 17.35 6.94
CA GLU A 174 -7.42 17.00 6.24
C GLU A 174 -8.55 16.86 7.25
N SER A 175 -9.59 17.67 7.13
CA SER A 175 -10.78 17.51 7.96
C SER A 175 -11.55 16.26 7.54
N PRO A 176 -12.11 15.49 8.50
CA PRO A 176 -12.97 14.37 8.15
C PRO A 176 -14.18 14.87 7.34
N PRO A 177 -14.70 14.08 6.39
CA PRO A 177 -15.86 14.47 5.57
C PRO A 177 -17.08 14.84 6.41
N THR A 178 -17.23 14.21 7.58
CA THR A 178 -18.31 14.49 8.53
C THR A 178 -17.78 14.56 9.96
N SER A 179 -18.46 15.31 10.83
CA SER A 179 -18.08 15.44 12.25
C SER A 179 -18.28 14.17 13.08
N GLN A 180 -18.92 13.13 12.53
CA GLN A 180 -19.20 11.86 13.19
C GLN A 180 -18.16 10.77 12.86
N GLN A 181 -17.34 11.00 11.83
CA GLN A 181 -16.33 10.03 11.40
C GLN A 181 -15.09 10.03 12.31
N VAL A 182 -14.59 8.83 12.53
CA VAL A 182 -13.37 8.53 13.27
C VAL A 182 -12.32 8.07 12.26
N GLY A 183 -11.61 9.04 11.68
CA GLY A 183 -10.75 8.83 10.51
C GLY A 183 -11.58 8.41 9.30
N ILE A 184 -11.36 7.21 8.75
CA ILE A 184 -12.17 6.66 7.63
C ILE A 184 -13.42 5.90 8.06
N ILE A 185 -13.67 5.77 9.36
CA ILE A 185 -14.74 4.92 9.88
C ILE A 185 -15.90 5.79 10.32
N ASP A 186 -17.10 5.50 9.81
CA ASP A 186 -18.35 5.99 10.39
C ASP A 186 -18.87 4.93 11.38
N PRO A 187 -18.77 5.17 12.71
CA PRO A 187 -19.24 4.22 13.71
C PRO A 187 -20.77 4.08 13.76
N TYR A 188 -21.51 5.01 13.15
CA TYR A 188 -22.97 5.04 13.11
C TYR A 188 -23.49 4.99 11.66
N CYS A 189 -22.74 4.33 10.78
CA CYS A 189 -23.04 4.22 9.35
C CYS A 189 -24.49 3.73 9.12
N ASP A 190 -25.31 4.60 8.56
CA ASP A 190 -26.65 4.25 8.08
C ASP A 190 -26.52 3.53 6.73
N VAL A 191 -26.61 2.20 6.78
CA VAL A 191 -26.52 1.35 5.60
C VAL A 191 -27.61 1.68 4.57
N ALA A 192 -28.82 2.04 5.01
CA ALA A 192 -29.91 2.35 4.08
C ALA A 192 -29.62 3.66 3.32
N ARG A 193 -29.06 4.67 3.99
CA ARG A 193 -28.63 5.91 3.35
C ARG A 193 -27.50 5.66 2.33
N VAL A 194 -26.49 4.86 2.69
CA VAL A 194 -25.37 4.55 1.78
C VAL A 194 -25.83 3.85 0.50
N VAL A 195 -26.87 3.01 0.57
CA VAL A 195 -27.43 2.34 -0.62
C VAL A 195 -28.14 3.33 -1.56
N GLN A 196 -28.58 4.49 -1.05
CA GLN A 196 -29.30 5.51 -1.82
C GLN A 196 -28.40 6.59 -2.44
N GLU A 197 -27.11 6.63 -2.08
CA GLU A 197 -26.09 7.54 -2.64
C GLU A 197 -25.55 7.06 -3.99
#